data_AF-A0A3C0AHG4-F1
#
_entry.id   AF-A0A3C0AHG4-F1
#
_cell.length_a   1.000
_cell.length_b   1.000
_cell.length_c   1.000
_cell.angle_alpha   90.00
_cell.angle_beta   90.00
_cell.angle_gamma   90.00
#
_symmetry.space_group_name_H-M   'P 1'
#
loop_
_entity.id
_entity.type
_entity.pdbx_description
1 polymer ?
#
loop_
_entity_poly.entity_id
_entity_poly.type
_entity_poly.pdbx_seq_one_letter_code
_entity_poly.pdbx_strand_id
1 'polypeptide(L)'
;ANDFAYSGVITPKNQPRPWELDAIPFLISSAEWKTVSKALKQRAHLLNLILKDLYGKQTLLKQGDLPAELVYSHPGFLRGYHRDQLRNDCFLHFYAADLARSPNGNWWVLADRTEAASGIGFALENRILTSRMFPELFHQCNVERLAPFFIAAQESVRKLAPQSLENPRVVLLSHGPTSPNYFEDAYLARYLGYTLVEGGDLAVRKNQVMLKTLG
;
A
#
# COMPACT_ATOMS: atom_id res chain seq x y z
N ALA A 1 6.74 24.49 12.80
CA ALA A 1 7.50 23.48 12.02
C ALA A 1 6.90 22.14 12.37
N ASN A 2 6.37 21.40 11.39
CA ASN A 2 5.84 20.08 11.66
C ASN A 2 7.02 19.10 11.60
N ASP A 3 7.42 18.56 12.76
CA ASP A 3 8.48 17.57 12.89
C ASP A 3 8.04 16.23 12.28
N PHE A 4 8.09 16.14 10.95
CA PHE A 4 7.86 14.91 10.20
C PHE A 4 9.20 14.41 9.66
N ALA A 5 9.43 13.10 9.67
CA ALA A 5 10.66 12.49 9.16
C ALA A 5 10.37 11.40 8.12
N TYR A 6 11.19 11.35 7.07
CA TYR A 6 11.23 10.31 6.04
C TYR A 6 12.65 9.76 6.01
N SER A 7 12.87 8.50 6.42
CA SER A 7 14.20 7.89 6.37
C SER A 7 14.30 6.81 5.28
N GLY A 8 14.20 7.23 4.02
CA GLY A 8 14.66 6.43 2.88
C GLY A 8 16.16 6.55 2.61
N VAL A 9 16.80 7.65 3.07
CA VAL A 9 18.24 7.89 2.92
C VAL A 9 18.82 8.30 4.26
N ILE A 10 19.65 7.40 4.80
CA ILE A 10 20.43 7.64 6.01
C ILE A 10 21.48 8.70 5.67
N THR A 11 21.44 9.86 6.34
CA THR A 11 22.49 10.87 6.24
C THR A 11 23.83 10.29 6.71
N PRO A 12 25.00 10.86 6.34
CA PRO A 12 26.31 10.40 6.84
C PRO A 12 26.44 10.30 8.37
N LYS A 13 25.50 10.92 9.12
CA LYS A 13 25.43 10.94 10.59
C LYS A 13 24.34 10.05 11.19
N ASN A 14 23.72 9.18 10.41
CA ASN A 14 22.67 8.25 10.87
C ASN A 14 21.43 8.95 11.50
N GLN A 15 21.14 10.20 11.08
CA GLN A 15 19.99 10.96 11.56
C GLN A 15 18.81 10.85 10.59
N PRO A 16 17.57 10.74 11.09
CA PRO A 16 16.37 10.80 10.26
C PRO A 16 16.33 12.12 9.49
N ARG A 17 16.11 12.06 8.17
CA ARG A 17 15.89 13.29 7.38
C ARG A 17 14.45 13.75 7.64
N PRO A 18 14.21 15.03 7.93
CA PRO A 18 12.85 15.54 7.99
C PRO A 18 12.18 15.35 6.63
N TRP A 19 10.91 14.97 6.65
CA TRP A 19 10.07 14.98 5.47
C TRP A 19 9.88 16.43 5.02
N GLU A 20 10.29 16.71 3.79
CA GLU A 20 10.22 18.04 3.19
C GLU A 20 9.15 18.02 2.11
N LEU A 21 8.16 18.91 2.25
CA LEU A 21 7.14 19.12 1.23
C LEU A 21 7.60 20.25 0.29
N ASP A 22 7.72 19.93 -0.99
CA ASP A 22 7.85 20.96 -2.02
C ASP A 22 6.51 21.72 -2.13
N ALA A 23 6.58 23.05 -2.07
CA ALA A 23 5.39 23.89 -2.17
C ALA A 23 4.72 23.79 -3.55
N ILE A 24 5.47 23.44 -4.60
CA ILE A 24 4.96 23.36 -5.97
C ILE A 24 4.56 21.90 -6.28
N PRO A 25 3.26 21.60 -6.42
CA PRO A 25 2.83 20.24 -6.71
C PRO A 25 3.20 19.83 -8.14
N PHE A 26 3.56 18.55 -8.30
CA PHE A 26 3.68 17.96 -9.62
C PHE A 26 2.30 17.71 -10.23
N LEU A 27 1.94 18.48 -11.26
CA LEU A 27 0.63 18.42 -11.90
C LEU A 27 0.59 17.34 -12.98
N ILE A 28 -0.44 16.48 -12.91
CA ILE A 28 -0.75 15.45 -13.91
C ILE A 28 -2.14 15.75 -14.46
N SER A 29 -2.26 15.84 -15.78
CA SER A 29 -3.56 16.08 -16.40
C SER A 29 -4.50 14.87 -16.24
N SER A 30 -5.81 15.09 -16.21
CA SER A 30 -6.79 13.99 -16.11
C SER A 30 -6.68 13.00 -17.27
N ALA A 31 -6.41 13.46 -18.48
CA ALA A 31 -6.24 12.60 -19.66
C ALA A 31 -5.02 11.68 -19.53
N GLU A 32 -3.90 12.24 -19.04
CA GLU A 32 -2.68 11.49 -18.77
C GLU A 32 -2.88 10.48 -17.64
N TRP A 33 -3.48 10.91 -16.52
CA TRP A 33 -3.75 10.03 -15.38
C TRP A 33 -4.72 8.89 -15.72
N LYS A 34 -5.71 9.13 -16.60
CA LYS A 34 -6.64 8.08 -17.06
C LYS A 34 -5.90 6.96 -17.77
N THR A 35 -4.90 7.27 -18.58
CA THR A 35 -4.07 6.28 -19.28
C THR A 35 -3.19 5.52 -18.28
N VAL A 36 -2.48 6.25 -17.40
CA VAL A 36 -1.59 5.65 -16.39
C VAL A 36 -2.38 4.74 -15.44
N SER A 37 -3.47 5.22 -14.87
CA SER A 37 -4.29 4.46 -13.92
C SER A 37 -4.91 3.21 -14.55
N LYS A 38 -5.30 3.24 -15.83
CA LYS A 38 -5.77 2.05 -16.56
C LYS A 38 -4.65 1.01 -16.70
N ALA A 39 -3.45 1.43 -17.08
CA ALA A 39 -2.29 0.54 -17.21
C ALA A 39 -1.87 -0.07 -15.86
N LEU A 40 -1.85 0.73 -14.80
CA LEU A 40 -1.56 0.25 -13.44
C LEU A 40 -2.58 -0.79 -12.97
N LYS A 41 -3.88 -0.57 -13.21
CA LYS A 41 -4.94 -1.55 -12.89
C LYS A 41 -4.74 -2.87 -13.66
N GLN A 42 -4.39 -2.79 -14.94
CA GLN A 42 -4.09 -3.98 -15.75
C GLN A 42 -2.87 -4.73 -15.18
N ARG A 43 -1.81 -4.00 -14.82
CA ARG A 43 -0.59 -4.58 -14.25
C ARG A 43 -0.83 -5.24 -12.90
N ALA A 44 -1.55 -4.58 -12.00
CA ALA A 44 -1.96 -5.15 -10.72
C ALA A 44 -2.79 -6.43 -10.89
N HIS A 45 -3.71 -6.44 -11.87
CA HIS A 45 -4.49 -7.63 -12.18
C HIS A 45 -3.62 -8.78 -12.69
N LEU A 46 -2.67 -8.52 -13.59
CA LEU A 46 -1.72 -9.52 -14.07
C LEU A 46 -0.89 -10.11 -12.92
N LEU A 47 -0.33 -9.26 -12.06
CA LEU A 47 0.47 -9.71 -10.90
C LEU A 47 -0.36 -10.55 -9.92
N ASN A 48 -1.61 -10.17 -9.68
CA ASN A 48 -2.53 -10.98 -8.87
C ASN A 48 -2.81 -12.36 -9.49
N LEU A 49 -2.98 -12.44 -10.82
CA LEU A 49 -3.17 -13.71 -11.52
C LEU A 49 -1.93 -14.59 -11.46
N ILE A 50 -0.73 -14.00 -11.60
CA ILE A 50 0.53 -14.72 -11.43
C ILE A 50 0.62 -15.30 -10.01
N LEU A 51 0.36 -14.49 -8.96
CA LEU A 51 0.35 -14.98 -7.57
C LEU A 51 -0.69 -16.09 -7.36
N LYS A 52 -1.88 -15.94 -7.95
CA LYS A 52 -2.94 -16.96 -7.90
C LYS A 52 -2.51 -18.27 -8.54
N ASP A 53 -1.80 -18.21 -9.65
CA ASP A 53 -1.28 -19.42 -10.30
C ASP A 53 -0.17 -20.06 -9.48
N LEU A 54 0.84 -19.28 -9.05
CA LEU A 54 2.01 -19.77 -8.31
C LEU A 54 1.64 -20.44 -6.97
N TYR A 55 0.64 -19.91 -6.26
CA TYR A 55 0.14 -20.49 -5.02
C TYR A 55 -1.04 -21.46 -5.22
N GLY A 56 -1.46 -21.72 -6.46
CA GLY A 56 -2.57 -22.61 -6.79
C GLY A 56 -2.14 -23.66 -7.81
N LYS A 57 -2.70 -23.60 -9.03
CA LYS A 57 -2.54 -24.66 -10.05
C LYS A 57 -1.13 -24.75 -10.63
N GLN A 58 -0.32 -23.69 -10.52
CA GLN A 58 1.05 -23.59 -11.02
C GLN A 58 1.18 -23.92 -12.50
N THR A 59 0.22 -23.47 -13.30
CA THR A 59 0.19 -23.66 -14.75
C THR A 59 1.39 -23.00 -15.42
N LEU A 60 1.80 -21.80 -14.98
CA LEU A 60 2.97 -21.08 -15.52
C LEU A 60 4.28 -21.89 -15.32
N LEU A 61 4.39 -22.60 -14.19
CA LEU A 61 5.54 -23.48 -13.93
C LEU A 61 5.47 -24.74 -14.77
N LYS A 62 4.29 -25.37 -14.86
CA LYS A 62 4.07 -26.62 -15.61
C LYS A 62 4.25 -26.45 -17.12
N GLN A 63 3.95 -25.26 -17.65
CA GLN A 63 4.09 -24.92 -19.07
C GLN A 63 5.47 -24.36 -19.42
N GLY A 64 6.29 -24.01 -18.42
CA GLY A 64 7.64 -23.47 -18.63
C GLY A 64 7.69 -21.96 -18.92
N ASP A 65 6.57 -21.25 -18.78
CA ASP A 65 6.52 -19.78 -18.92
C ASP A 65 7.27 -19.08 -17.78
N LEU A 66 7.33 -19.71 -16.60
CA LEU A 66 8.16 -19.30 -15.48
C LEU A 66 9.07 -20.45 -15.03
N PRO A 67 10.40 -20.25 -14.96
CA PRO A 67 11.31 -21.27 -14.45
C PRO A 67 10.99 -21.64 -13.00
N ALA A 68 10.78 -22.93 -12.75
CA ALA A 68 10.45 -23.43 -11.42
C ALA A 68 11.56 -23.15 -10.40
N GLU A 69 12.82 -23.22 -10.84
CA GLU A 69 14.00 -22.95 -10.02
C GLU A 69 13.99 -21.51 -9.52
N LEU A 70 13.62 -20.54 -10.35
CA LEU A 70 13.54 -19.13 -9.98
C LEU A 70 12.51 -18.91 -8.87
N VAL A 71 11.35 -19.57 -8.95
CA VAL A 71 10.29 -19.40 -7.96
C VAL A 71 10.62 -20.15 -6.67
N TYR A 72 11.01 -21.41 -6.74
CA TYR A 72 11.19 -22.25 -5.55
C TYR A 72 12.48 -21.96 -4.77
N SER A 73 13.49 -21.35 -5.40
CA SER A 73 14.69 -20.89 -4.69
C SER A 73 14.53 -19.49 -4.08
N HIS A 74 13.51 -18.73 -4.49
CA HIS A 74 13.33 -17.37 -4.01
C HIS A 74 12.87 -17.35 -2.54
N PRO A 75 13.53 -16.63 -1.63
CA PRO A 75 13.19 -16.63 -0.20
C PRO A 75 11.81 -16.03 0.09
N GLY A 76 11.32 -15.14 -0.77
CA GLY A 76 9.96 -14.59 -0.70
C GLY A 76 8.84 -15.55 -1.13
N PHE A 77 9.16 -16.73 -1.69
CA PHE A 77 8.15 -17.73 -2.02
C PHE A 77 7.81 -18.57 -0.78
N LEU A 78 6.63 -18.32 -0.20
CA LEU A 78 6.22 -18.93 1.05
C LEU A 78 5.35 -20.15 0.80
N ARG A 79 5.94 -21.35 0.83
CA ARG A 79 5.24 -22.63 0.53
C ARG A 79 3.94 -22.82 1.32
N GLY A 80 3.87 -22.33 2.56
CA GLY A 80 2.68 -22.40 3.41
C GLY A 80 1.47 -21.59 2.91
N TYR A 81 1.64 -20.74 1.89
CA TYR A 81 0.55 -19.98 1.27
C TYR A 81 -0.15 -20.76 0.14
N HIS A 82 0.39 -21.91 -0.27
CA HIS A 82 -0.17 -22.75 -1.32
C HIS A 82 -1.57 -23.27 -0.93
N ARG A 83 -2.56 -23.03 -1.79
CA ARG A 83 -3.96 -23.42 -1.56
C ARG A 83 -4.74 -23.41 -2.88
N ASP A 84 -5.67 -24.36 -3.02
CA ASP A 84 -6.50 -24.47 -4.22
C ASP A 84 -7.45 -23.29 -4.41
N GLN A 85 -7.91 -22.68 -3.30
CA GLN A 85 -8.83 -21.55 -3.36
C GLN A 85 -8.57 -20.54 -2.25
N LEU A 86 -8.64 -19.26 -2.62
CA LEU A 86 -8.65 -18.13 -1.69
C LEU A 86 -10.07 -17.61 -1.52
N ARG A 87 -10.35 -17.06 -0.32
CA ARG A 87 -11.50 -16.19 -0.15
C ARG A 87 -11.32 -14.97 -1.05
N ASN A 88 -12.30 -14.69 -1.91
CA ASN A 88 -12.35 -13.55 -2.83
C ASN A 88 -11.31 -13.56 -3.98
N ASP A 89 -10.59 -14.66 -4.22
CA ASP A 89 -9.66 -14.82 -5.37
C ASP A 89 -8.60 -13.71 -5.53
N CYS A 90 -8.26 -13.02 -4.44
CA CYS A 90 -7.34 -11.89 -4.42
C CYS A 90 -6.15 -12.19 -3.49
N PHE A 91 -4.96 -12.32 -4.07
CA PHE A 91 -3.68 -12.44 -3.36
C PHE A 91 -3.02 -11.08 -3.14
N LEU A 92 -3.20 -10.14 -4.08
CA LEU A 92 -2.59 -8.81 -4.07
C LEU A 92 -3.63 -7.75 -3.72
N HIS A 93 -3.79 -7.46 -2.42
CA HIS A 93 -4.79 -6.50 -1.94
C HIS A 93 -4.39 -5.03 -2.14
N PHE A 94 -3.09 -4.76 -2.13
CA PHE A 94 -2.52 -3.44 -2.39
C PHE A 94 -1.37 -3.58 -3.38
N TYR A 95 -1.30 -2.62 -4.29
CA TYR A 95 -0.26 -2.54 -5.30
C TYR A 95 0.14 -1.08 -5.49
N ALA A 96 1.44 -0.83 -5.53
CA ALA A 96 2.00 0.45 -5.92
C ALA A 96 3.11 0.23 -6.97
N ALA A 97 3.42 1.30 -7.69
CA ALA A 97 4.46 1.29 -8.72
C ALA A 97 5.25 2.57 -8.66
N ASP A 98 6.56 2.46 -8.83
CA ASP A 98 7.44 3.60 -9.01
C ASP A 98 7.39 4.01 -10.48
N LEU A 99 7.02 5.26 -10.75
CA LEU A 99 6.82 5.78 -12.10
C LEU A 99 7.84 6.85 -12.44
N ALA A 100 8.31 6.83 -13.69
CA ALA A 100 9.10 7.93 -14.27
C ALA A 100 8.44 8.46 -15.53
N ARG A 101 8.44 9.78 -15.68
CA ARG A 101 8.03 10.46 -16.91
C ARG A 101 9.27 10.80 -17.73
N SER A 102 9.35 10.26 -18.94
CA SER A 102 10.45 10.57 -19.85
C SER A 102 10.28 11.95 -20.49
N PRO A 103 11.35 12.56 -21.05
CA PRO A 103 11.29 13.90 -21.65
C PRO A 103 10.29 14.05 -22.81
N ASN A 104 9.95 12.95 -23.49
CA ASN A 104 8.91 12.91 -24.52
C ASN A 104 7.48 12.76 -23.96
N GLY A 105 7.31 12.80 -22.64
CA GLY A 105 6.01 12.74 -21.96
C GLY A 105 5.48 11.33 -21.68
N ASN A 106 6.18 10.26 -22.09
CA ASN A 106 5.77 8.88 -21.83
C ASN A 106 6.04 8.47 -20.37
N TRP A 107 5.28 7.50 -19.88
CA TRP A 107 5.42 6.95 -18.53
C TRP A 107 6.04 5.56 -18.55
N TRP A 108 6.94 5.33 -17.60
CA TRP A 108 7.65 4.08 -17.41
C TRP A 108 7.44 3.58 -15.99
N VAL A 109 7.17 2.28 -15.84
CA VAL A 109 7.22 1.60 -14.54
C VAL A 109 8.67 1.22 -14.28
N LEU A 110 9.23 1.75 -13.20
CA LEU A 110 10.60 1.44 -12.77
C LEU A 110 10.64 0.25 -11.81
N ALA A 111 9.65 0.14 -10.93
CA ALA A 111 9.56 -0.95 -9.96
C ALA A 111 8.10 -1.19 -9.55
N ASP A 112 7.81 -2.45 -9.21
CA ASP A 112 6.57 -2.88 -8.58
C ASP A 112 6.76 -2.99 -7.07
N ARG A 113 5.77 -2.50 -6.31
CA ARG A 113 5.73 -2.60 -4.85
C ARG A 113 4.49 -3.42 -4.47
N THR A 114 4.71 -4.70 -4.22
CA THR A 114 3.65 -5.70 -3.95
C THR A 114 3.59 -6.16 -2.49
N GLU A 115 4.41 -5.56 -1.63
CA GLU A 115 4.46 -5.82 -0.19
C GLU A 115 3.73 -4.71 0.58
N ALA A 116 4.25 -4.28 1.72
CA ALA A 116 3.75 -3.14 2.48
C ALA A 116 4.30 -1.81 1.90
N ALA A 117 3.76 -1.39 0.76
CA ALA A 117 4.15 -0.12 0.14
C ALA A 117 3.78 1.08 1.04
N SER A 118 4.79 1.87 1.43
CA SER A 118 4.63 3.15 2.12
C SER A 118 4.37 4.30 1.14
N GLY A 119 3.86 5.42 1.64
CA GLY A 119 3.70 6.68 0.90
C GLY A 119 2.28 7.22 0.79
N ILE A 120 1.24 6.41 1.01
CA ILE A 120 -0.16 6.84 0.88
C ILE A 120 -0.57 7.85 1.97
N GLY A 121 -0.04 7.72 3.19
CA GLY A 121 -0.25 8.66 4.28
C GLY A 121 0.45 9.99 4.01
N PHE A 122 1.67 9.94 3.47
CA PHE A 122 2.39 11.14 3.03
C PHE A 122 1.67 11.84 1.87
N ALA A 123 1.16 11.10 0.88
CA ALA A 123 0.39 11.66 -0.23
C ALA A 123 -0.90 12.35 0.25
N LEU A 124 -1.55 11.80 1.26
CA LEU A 124 -2.72 12.40 1.90
C LEU A 124 -2.37 13.67 2.68
N GLU A 125 -1.33 13.63 3.51
CA GLU A 125 -0.89 14.80 4.27
C GLU A 125 -0.45 15.93 3.32
N ASN A 126 0.32 15.61 2.28
CA ASN A 126 0.66 16.54 1.19
C ASN A 126 -0.59 17.19 0.60
N ARG A 127 -1.60 16.38 0.28
CA ARG A 127 -2.83 16.89 -0.32
C ARG A 127 -3.56 17.87 0.60
N ILE A 128 -3.58 17.61 1.91
CA ILE A 128 -4.22 18.45 2.91
C ILE A 128 -3.42 19.74 3.15
N LEU A 129 -2.09 19.67 3.21
CA LEU A 129 -1.25 20.84 3.40
C LEU A 129 -1.29 21.75 2.17
N THR A 130 -1.08 21.20 0.97
CA THR A 130 -1.11 21.99 -0.28
C THR A 130 -2.47 22.66 -0.50
N SER A 131 -3.59 22.00 -0.17
CA SER A 131 -4.92 22.60 -0.32
C SER A 131 -5.18 23.76 0.65
N ARG A 132 -4.54 23.75 1.83
CA ARG A 132 -4.58 24.86 2.79
C ARG A 132 -3.64 26.00 2.41
N MET A 133 -2.49 25.69 1.84
CA MET A 133 -1.52 26.70 1.39
C MET A 133 -2.01 27.46 0.16
N PHE A 134 -2.69 26.79 -0.77
CA PHE A 134 -3.12 27.36 -2.05
C PHE A 134 -4.59 27.09 -2.36
N PRO A 135 -5.54 27.57 -1.53
CA PRO A 135 -6.95 27.20 -1.65
C PRO A 135 -7.57 27.60 -3.00
N GLU A 136 -7.22 28.78 -3.53
CA GLU A 136 -7.73 29.28 -4.81
C GLU A 136 -7.24 28.44 -5.99
N LEU A 137 -5.92 28.18 -6.07
CA LEU A 137 -5.34 27.34 -7.11
C LEU A 137 -5.89 25.91 -7.04
N PHE A 138 -6.05 25.38 -5.84
CA PHE A 138 -6.59 24.03 -5.64
C PHE A 138 -8.03 23.92 -6.16
N HIS A 139 -8.85 24.96 -5.96
CA HIS A 139 -10.19 25.03 -6.51
C HIS A 139 -10.18 25.22 -8.03
N GLN A 140 -9.35 26.12 -8.56
CA GLN A 140 -9.29 26.40 -10.01
C GLN A 140 -8.81 25.20 -10.81
N CYS A 141 -7.85 24.44 -10.28
CA CYS A 141 -7.29 23.25 -10.93
C CYS A 141 -8.21 22.02 -10.87
N ASN A 142 -9.35 22.08 -10.16
CA ASN A 142 -10.27 20.95 -9.97
C ASN A 142 -9.55 19.67 -9.50
N VAL A 143 -8.67 19.81 -8.49
CA VAL A 143 -7.82 18.70 -8.02
C VAL A 143 -8.68 17.52 -7.54
N GLU A 144 -8.38 16.31 -8.04
CA GLU A 144 -9.10 15.09 -7.68
C GLU A 144 -8.97 14.79 -6.17
N ARG A 145 -10.09 14.43 -5.53
CA ARG A 145 -10.11 14.10 -4.10
C ARG A 145 -9.55 12.70 -3.86
N LEU A 146 -8.75 12.54 -2.80
CA LEU A 146 -8.22 11.23 -2.39
C LEU A 146 -9.20 10.39 -1.57
N ALA A 147 -10.25 10.99 -1.00
CA ALA A 147 -11.21 10.29 -0.14
C ALA A 147 -11.82 9.02 -0.78
N PRO A 148 -12.22 9.01 -2.07
CA PRO A 148 -12.75 7.80 -2.71
C PRO A 148 -11.78 6.61 -2.70
N PHE A 149 -10.46 6.86 -2.80
CA PHE A 149 -9.45 5.80 -2.70
C PHE A 149 -9.46 5.15 -1.31
N PHE A 150 -9.47 5.96 -0.25
CA PHE A 150 -9.46 5.44 1.12
C PHE A 150 -10.77 4.72 1.47
N ILE A 151 -11.92 5.21 0.99
CA ILE A 151 -13.20 4.51 1.15
C ILE A 151 -13.13 3.12 0.48
N ALA A 152 -12.68 3.05 -0.77
CA ALA A 152 -12.53 1.78 -1.49
C ALA A 152 -11.53 0.84 -0.80
N ALA A 153 -10.45 1.36 -0.22
CA ALA A 153 -9.48 0.60 0.56
C ALA A 153 -10.12 -0.01 1.82
N GLN A 154 -10.84 0.79 2.62
CA GLN A 154 -11.54 0.29 3.82
C GLN A 154 -12.61 -0.76 3.47
N GLU A 155 -13.37 -0.54 2.39
CA GLU A 155 -14.33 -1.53 1.90
C GLU A 155 -13.66 -2.84 1.47
N SER A 156 -12.50 -2.75 0.80
CA SER A 156 -11.74 -3.92 0.36
C SER A 156 -11.23 -4.73 1.55
N VAL A 157 -10.68 -4.07 2.58
CA VAL A 157 -10.25 -4.73 3.82
C VAL A 157 -11.44 -5.37 4.53
N ARG A 158 -12.58 -4.66 4.64
CA ARG A 158 -13.79 -5.20 5.28
C ARG A 158 -14.29 -6.48 4.59
N LYS A 159 -14.22 -6.56 3.27
CA LYS A 159 -14.62 -7.75 2.48
C LYS A 159 -13.75 -8.97 2.74
N LEU A 160 -12.56 -8.82 3.32
CA LEU A 160 -11.69 -9.96 3.70
C LEU A 160 -12.14 -10.64 4.98
N ALA A 161 -12.94 -9.97 5.81
CA ALA A 161 -13.48 -10.56 7.01
C ALA A 161 -14.45 -11.72 6.68
N PRO A 162 -14.56 -12.74 7.56
CA PRO A 162 -15.63 -13.73 7.47
C PRO A 162 -17.01 -13.08 7.38
N GLN A 163 -17.84 -13.54 6.43
CA GLN A 163 -19.19 -12.99 6.19
C GLN A 163 -20.12 -13.04 7.41
N SER A 164 -19.84 -13.91 8.37
CA SER A 164 -20.60 -14.04 9.62
C SER A 164 -20.34 -12.92 10.63
N LEU A 165 -19.40 -12.01 10.37
CA LEU A 165 -19.07 -10.89 11.25
C LEU A 165 -19.68 -9.59 10.71
N GLU A 166 -20.67 -9.06 11.42
CA GLU A 166 -21.33 -7.79 11.04
C GLU A 166 -20.41 -6.58 11.18
N ASN A 167 -19.52 -6.58 12.18
CA ASN A 167 -18.58 -5.50 12.45
C ASN A 167 -17.16 -6.05 12.72
N PRO A 168 -16.40 -6.42 11.69
CA PRO A 168 -15.06 -6.98 11.87
C PRO A 168 -14.11 -5.92 12.43
N ARG A 169 -13.37 -6.29 13.48
CA ARG A 169 -12.32 -5.42 14.03
C ARG A 169 -11.12 -5.41 13.08
N VAL A 170 -10.82 -4.23 12.55
CA VAL A 170 -9.64 -3.97 11.73
C VAL A 170 -8.61 -3.21 12.56
N VAL A 171 -7.35 -3.64 12.47
CA VAL A 171 -6.21 -3.00 13.14
C VAL A 171 -5.11 -2.72 12.11
N LEU A 172 -4.28 -1.72 12.37
CA LEU A 172 -3.07 -1.44 11.59
C LEU A 172 -1.87 -1.90 12.42
N LEU A 173 -1.18 -2.94 11.95
CA LEU A 173 0.00 -3.49 12.61
C LEU A 173 1.24 -2.70 12.18
N SER A 174 1.94 -2.11 13.16
CA SER A 174 3.16 -1.36 12.96
C SER A 174 4.38 -2.06 13.56
N HIS A 175 5.56 -1.73 13.03
CA HIS A 175 6.85 -2.10 13.61
C HIS A 175 7.25 -1.22 14.81
N GLY A 176 6.42 -0.26 15.19
CA GLY A 176 6.61 0.59 16.36
C GLY A 176 7.46 1.84 16.09
N PRO A 177 7.69 2.70 17.10
CA PRO A 177 8.27 4.03 16.96
C PRO A 177 9.67 4.11 16.36
N THR A 178 10.43 3.01 16.39
CA THR A 178 11.77 2.93 15.80
C THR A 178 11.73 2.71 14.29
N SER A 179 10.56 2.40 13.72
CA SER A 179 10.36 2.24 12.29
C SER A 179 10.40 3.58 11.55
N PRO A 180 11.14 3.68 10.44
CA PRO A 180 11.04 4.77 9.47
C PRO A 180 9.62 5.16 9.07
N ASN A 181 8.70 4.20 9.04
CA ASN A 181 7.33 4.39 8.55
C ASN A 181 6.33 4.66 9.69
N TYR A 182 6.77 4.72 10.95
CA TYR A 182 5.84 4.80 12.10
C TYR A 182 4.91 6.02 12.04
N PHE A 183 5.43 7.16 11.55
CA PHE A 183 4.60 8.34 11.33
C PHE A 183 3.42 8.04 10.40
N GLU A 184 3.68 7.40 9.27
CA GLU A 184 2.65 7.05 8.31
C GLU A 184 1.66 6.06 8.90
N ASP A 185 2.14 5.04 9.61
CA ASP A 185 1.30 4.04 10.28
C ASP A 185 0.33 4.71 11.27
N ALA A 186 0.85 5.57 12.15
CA ALA A 186 0.05 6.29 13.13
C ALA A 186 -0.91 7.30 12.49
N TYR A 187 -0.45 7.99 11.44
CA TYR A 187 -1.27 8.94 10.70
C TYR A 187 -2.45 8.25 10.00
N LEU A 188 -2.19 7.15 9.28
CA LEU A 188 -3.21 6.36 8.60
C LEU A 188 -4.16 5.69 9.59
N ALA A 189 -3.66 5.14 10.69
CA ALA A 189 -4.50 4.55 11.74
C ALA A 189 -5.51 5.58 12.27
N ARG A 190 -5.05 6.79 12.58
CA ARG A 190 -5.92 7.90 13.03
C ARG A 190 -6.89 8.32 11.93
N TYR A 191 -6.42 8.49 10.69
CA TYR A 191 -7.26 8.95 9.58
C TYR A 191 -8.36 7.94 9.21
N LEU A 192 -8.03 6.64 9.22
CA LEU A 192 -8.94 5.55 8.88
C LEU A 192 -9.78 5.07 10.08
N GLY A 193 -9.51 5.57 11.29
CA GLY A 193 -10.19 5.12 12.51
C GLY A 193 -9.85 3.68 12.90
N TYR A 194 -8.66 3.20 12.57
CA TYR A 194 -8.17 1.87 12.95
C TYR A 194 -7.30 1.95 14.21
N THR A 195 -7.34 0.90 15.03
CA THR A 195 -6.42 0.78 16.16
C THR A 195 -5.03 0.49 15.62
N LEU A 196 -4.07 1.37 15.92
CA LEU A 196 -2.65 1.11 15.72
C LEU A 196 -2.19 0.11 16.77
N VAL A 197 -1.56 -0.97 16.35
CA VAL A 197 -1.09 -2.06 17.23
C VAL A 197 0.34 -2.45 16.88
N GLU A 198 1.07 -2.93 17.87
CA GLU A 198 2.36 -3.59 17.70
C GLU A 198 2.22 -5.11 17.94
N GLY A 199 3.26 -5.87 17.61
CA GLY A 199 3.26 -7.32 17.85
C GLY A 199 3.00 -7.69 19.32
N GLY A 200 3.44 -6.84 20.25
CA GLY A 200 3.21 -7.01 21.69
C GLY A 200 1.74 -6.89 22.11
N ASP A 201 0.90 -6.20 21.34
CA ASP A 201 -0.52 -6.01 21.63
C ASP A 201 -1.38 -7.19 21.18
N LEU A 202 -0.83 -8.07 20.36
CA LEU A 202 -1.54 -9.19 19.77
C LEU A 202 -1.17 -10.51 20.47
N ALA A 203 -2.12 -11.44 20.50
CA ALA A 203 -1.89 -12.81 20.94
C ALA A 203 -2.73 -13.78 20.09
N VAL A 204 -2.20 -14.97 19.82
CA VAL A 204 -2.95 -16.04 19.16
C VAL A 204 -3.53 -16.97 20.21
N ARG A 205 -4.86 -17.17 20.20
CA ARG A 205 -5.56 -18.14 21.05
C ARG A 205 -6.64 -18.84 20.25
N LYS A 206 -6.74 -20.17 20.37
CA LYS A 206 -7.76 -20.99 19.68
C LYS A 206 -7.86 -20.68 18.17
N ASN A 207 -6.72 -20.54 17.50
CA ASN A 207 -6.61 -20.21 16.07
C ASN A 207 -7.22 -18.84 15.67
N GLN A 208 -7.26 -17.90 16.61
CA GLN A 208 -7.72 -16.52 16.38
C GLN A 208 -6.67 -15.53 16.89
N VAL A 209 -6.48 -14.45 16.14
CA VAL A 209 -5.67 -13.30 16.57
C VAL A 209 -6.55 -12.42 17.46
N MET A 210 -6.08 -12.16 18.68
CA MET A 210 -6.78 -11.41 19.71
C MET A 210 -5.98 -10.14 20.03
N LEU A 211 -6.68 -9.02 20.19
CA LEU A 211 -6.10 -7.80 20.74
C LEU A 211 -6.11 -7.88 22.27
N LYS A 212 -4.97 -7.66 22.92
CA LYS A 212 -4.87 -7.54 24.36
C LYS A 212 -5.52 -6.21 24.77
N THR A 213 -6.51 -6.28 25.64
CA THR A 213 -7.09 -5.10 26.29
C THR A 213 -6.62 -5.09 27.74
N LEU A 214 -6.22 -3.93 28.24
CA LEU A 214 -6.07 -3.74 29.68
C LEU A 214 -7.47 -3.86 30.29
N GLY A 215 -7.61 -4.73 31.28
CA GLY A 215 -8.81 -4.86 32.11
C GLY A 215 -8.79 -3.87 33.26
#